data_AF-A0A9E6JT42-F1
#
_entry.id   AF-A0A9E6JT42-F1
#
_cell.length_a   1.000
_cell.length_b   1.000
_cell.length_c   1.000
_cell.angle_alpha   90.00
_cell.angle_beta   90.00
_cell.angle_gamma   90.00
#
_symmetry.space_group_name_H-M   'P 1'
#
loop_
_entity.id
_entity.type
_entity.pdbx_description
1 polymer ?
#
loop_
_entity_poly.entity_id
_entity_poly.type
_entity_poly.pdbx_seq_one_letter_code
_entity_poly.pdbx_strand_id
1 'polypeptide(L)'
;MEKIYDVGGDFLREKVIAAVFFGYRTIKNPVSVTVHPELMKRIRADFKNKVVAPKSVGDTEMFFGVPVIEDATKEADHISVQ
;
A
#
# COMPACT_ATOMS: atom_id res chain seq x y z
N MET A 1 -9.68 -3.93 -11.78
CA MET A 1 -10.91 -3.53 -11.05
C MET A 1 -10.42 -3.13 -9.67
N GLU A 2 -10.38 -1.83 -9.41
CA GLU A 2 -9.76 -1.25 -8.21
C GLU A 2 -10.48 -1.72 -6.93
N LYS A 3 -9.73 -2.08 -5.88
CA LYS A 3 -10.26 -2.38 -4.55
C LYS A 3 -9.63 -1.49 -3.50
N ILE A 4 -10.50 -0.81 -2.74
CA ILE A 4 -10.15 0.19 -1.74
C ILE A 4 -10.40 -0.40 -0.34
N TYR A 5 -9.46 -0.20 0.59
CA TYR A 5 -9.55 -0.68 1.97
C TYR A 5 -9.16 0.41 2.95
N ASP A 6 -9.95 0.59 4.02
CA ASP A 6 -9.65 1.49 5.13
C ASP A 6 -8.56 0.88 6.01
N VAL A 7 -7.44 1.60 6.14
CA VAL A 7 -6.29 1.20 6.94
C VAL A 7 -5.94 2.27 8.00
N GLY A 8 -6.82 3.25 8.24
CA GLY A 8 -6.64 4.27 9.27
C GLY A 8 -6.68 3.73 10.70
N GLY A 9 -6.02 4.43 11.63
CA GLY A 9 -6.06 4.13 13.08
C GLY A 9 -5.08 3.07 13.60
N ASP A 10 -5.47 2.38 14.68
CA ASP A 10 -4.66 1.36 15.35
C ASP A 10 -4.41 0.14 14.45
N PHE A 11 -3.30 -0.57 14.70
CA PHE A 11 -2.88 -1.76 13.93
C PHE A 11 -2.68 -1.48 12.44
N LEU A 12 -2.17 -0.29 12.11
CA LEU A 12 -1.92 0.18 10.74
C LEU A 12 -1.21 -0.89 9.89
N ARG A 13 -0.16 -1.51 10.43
CA ARG A 13 0.63 -2.51 9.71
C ARG A 13 -0.20 -3.73 9.34
N GLU A 14 -0.93 -4.27 10.31
CA GLU A 14 -1.78 -5.44 10.15
C GLU A 14 -2.88 -5.16 9.11
N LYS A 15 -3.51 -3.99 9.18
CA LYS A 15 -4.53 -3.56 8.22
C LYS A 15 -3.96 -3.40 6.81
N VAL A 16 -2.78 -2.80 6.66
CA VAL A 16 -2.10 -2.65 5.36
C VAL A 16 -1.76 -4.01 4.76
N ILE A 17 -1.17 -4.92 5.54
CA ILE A 17 -0.87 -6.29 5.07
C ILE A 17 -2.16 -7.00 4.64
N ALA A 18 -3.21 -6.93 5.45
CA ALA A 18 -4.49 -7.57 5.17
C ALA A 18 -5.13 -7.00 3.89
N ALA A 19 -5.14 -5.68 3.72
CA ALA A 19 -5.69 -5.01 2.55
C ALA A 19 -4.96 -5.44 1.26
N VAL A 20 -3.63 -5.46 1.27
CA VAL A 20 -2.85 -5.86 0.09
C VAL A 20 -3.10 -7.34 -0.25
N PHE A 21 -3.06 -8.23 0.74
CA PHE A 21 -3.29 -9.66 0.51
C PHE A 21 -4.72 -9.96 0.06
N PHE A 22 -5.70 -9.27 0.62
CA PHE A 22 -7.09 -9.40 0.18
C PHE A 22 -7.27 -8.86 -1.25
N GLY A 23 -6.60 -7.76 -1.59
CA GLY A 23 -6.50 -7.25 -2.97
C GLY A 23 -5.94 -8.32 -3.92
N TYR A 24 -4.80 -8.93 -3.58
CA TYR A 24 -4.18 -9.97 -4.41
C TYR A 24 -5.03 -11.22 -4.55
N ARG A 25 -5.83 -11.56 -3.53
CA ARG A 25 -6.78 -12.68 -3.60
C ARG A 25 -7.93 -12.40 -4.56
N THR A 26 -8.30 -11.14 -4.77
CA THR A 26 -9.48 -10.74 -5.52
C THR A 26 -9.17 -10.22 -6.93
N ILE A 27 -7.97 -9.72 -7.15
CA ILE A 27 -7.50 -9.18 -8.43
C ILE A 27 -6.56 -10.19 -9.09
N LYS A 28 -6.93 -10.67 -10.28
CA LYS A 28 -6.20 -11.74 -10.99
C LYS A 28 -4.73 -11.39 -11.30
N ASN A 29 -4.42 -10.12 -11.55
CA ASN A 29 -3.08 -9.64 -11.88
C ASN A 29 -2.88 -8.24 -11.26
N PRO A 30 -2.45 -8.16 -9.98
CA PRO A 30 -2.20 -6.86 -9.35
C PRO A 30 -1.00 -6.19 -10.03
N VAL A 31 -1.16 -4.92 -10.40
CA VAL A 31 -0.15 -4.15 -11.14
C VAL A 31 0.42 -2.99 -10.35
N SER A 32 -0.29 -2.49 -9.34
CA SER A 32 0.17 -1.40 -8.49
C SER A 32 -0.57 -1.35 -7.15
N VAL A 33 0.04 -0.64 -6.21
CA VAL A 33 -0.60 -0.19 -4.98
C VAL A 33 -0.70 1.33 -5.03
N THR A 34 -1.92 1.85 -5.02
CA THR A 34 -2.17 3.30 -4.99
C THR A 34 -2.54 3.73 -3.58
N VAL A 35 -1.88 4.76 -3.05
CA VAL A 35 -2.07 5.27 -1.69
C VAL A 35 -2.01 6.79 -1.66
N HIS A 36 -2.64 7.39 -0.67
CA HIS A 36 -2.45 8.82 -0.42
C HIS A 36 -1.01 9.09 0.11
N PRO A 37 -0.35 10.20 -0.28
CA PRO A 37 1.04 10.49 0.14
C PRO A 37 1.26 10.49 1.67
N GLU A 38 0.31 11.04 2.44
CA GLU A 38 0.41 11.04 3.91
C GLU A 38 0.28 9.64 4.52
N LEU A 39 -0.53 8.76 3.92
CA LEU A 39 -0.58 7.36 4.34
C LEU A 39 0.73 6.65 4.01
N MET A 40 1.29 6.91 2.83
CA MET A 40 2.56 6.32 2.41
C MET A 40 3.71 6.72 3.34
N LYS A 41 3.74 7.98 3.76
CA LYS A 41 4.69 8.48 4.76
C LYS A 41 4.56 7.72 6.09
N ARG A 42 3.34 7.47 6.57
CA ARG A 42 3.07 6.65 7.76
C ARG A 42 3.52 5.20 7.55
N ILE A 43 3.21 4.59 6.41
CA ILE A 43 3.65 3.23 6.04
C ILE A 43 5.19 3.15 6.08
N ARG A 44 5.89 4.08 5.44
CA ARG A 44 7.37 4.12 5.43
C ARG A 44 7.96 4.19 6.84
N ALA A 45 7.36 5.01 7.72
CA ALA A 45 7.79 5.14 9.11
C ALA A 45 7.54 3.84 9.89
N ASP A 46 6.33 3.28 9.80
CA ASP A 46 5.92 2.14 10.61
C ASP A 46 6.58 0.83 10.16
N PHE A 47 6.81 0.68 8.85
CA PHE A 47 7.47 -0.49 8.27
C PHE A 47 9.00 -0.36 8.25
N LYS A 48 9.58 0.73 8.76
CA LYS A 48 11.04 0.94 8.76
C LYS A 48 11.78 -0.27 9.37
N ASN A 49 12.82 -0.74 8.68
CA ASN A 49 13.63 -1.90 9.05
C ASN A 49 12.86 -3.25 9.11
N LYS A 50 11.66 -3.33 8.53
CA LYS A 50 10.90 -4.58 8.42
C LYS A 50 11.14 -5.25 7.07
N VAL A 51 10.99 -6.58 7.04
CA VAL A 51 11.18 -7.37 5.80
C VAL A 51 10.17 -6.96 4.72
N VAL A 52 8.96 -6.64 5.14
CA VAL A 52 7.84 -6.21 4.28
C VAL A 52 7.82 -4.71 4.01
N ALA A 53 8.88 -3.97 4.34
CA ALA A 53 8.94 -2.54 4.06
C ALA A 53 8.89 -2.25 2.56
N PRO A 54 8.35 -1.09 2.15
CA PRO A 54 8.55 -0.57 0.80
C PRO A 54 10.05 -0.52 0.48
N LYS A 55 10.41 -0.86 -0.76
CA LYS A 55 11.81 -0.86 -1.22
C LYS A 55 11.94 -0.14 -2.54
N SER A 56 12.93 0.73 -2.65
CA SER A 56 13.30 1.33 -3.94
C SER A 56 14.02 0.30 -4.82
N VAL A 57 13.55 0.15 -6.05
CA VAL A 57 14.17 -0.65 -7.11
C VAL A 57 14.32 0.25 -8.33
N GLY A 58 15.54 0.73 -8.58
CA GLY A 58 15.76 1.83 -9.52
C GLY A 58 15.04 3.10 -9.05
N ASP A 59 14.28 3.71 -9.96
CA ASP A 59 13.52 4.95 -9.70
C ASP A 59 12.10 4.69 -9.18
N THR A 60 11.74 3.43 -8.91
CA THR A 60 10.39 3.04 -8.48
C THR A 60 10.41 2.48 -7.07
N GLU A 61 9.51 2.96 -6.21
CA GLU A 61 9.27 2.32 -4.92
C GLU A 61 8.29 1.15 -5.10
N MET A 62 8.69 -0.01 -4.63
CA MET A 62 7.93 -1.25 -4.70
C MET A 62 7.37 -1.59 -3.32
N PHE A 63 6.12 -2.03 -3.26
CA PHE A 63 5.48 -2.51 -2.04
C PHE A 63 4.72 -3.80 -2.33
N PHE A 64 5.02 -4.85 -1.56
CA PHE A 64 4.51 -6.21 -1.79
C PHE A 64 4.75 -6.77 -3.20
N GLY A 65 5.76 -6.25 -3.92
CA GLY A 65 6.14 -6.74 -5.25
C GLY A 65 5.49 -5.99 -6.41
N VAL A 66 4.69 -4.95 -6.16
CA VAL A 66 4.14 -4.05 -7.18
C VAL A 66 4.57 -2.61 -6.95
N PRO A 67 4.62 -1.75 -7.98
CA PRO A 67 4.94 -0.34 -7.83
C PRO A 67 3.92 0.39 -6.95
N VAL A 68 4.42 1.35 -6.17
CA VAL A 68 3.63 2.29 -5.39
C VAL A 68 3.30 3.51 -6.25
N ILE A 69 2.03 3.93 -6.24
CA ILE A 69 1.55 5.17 -6.85
C ILE A 69 1.01 6.05 -5.71
N GLU A 70 1.67 7.18 -5.47
CA GLU A 70 1.18 8.18 -4.53
C GLU A 70 0.21 9.13 -5.24
N ASP A 71 -1.06 9.14 -4.82
CA ASP A 71 -2.13 9.94 -5.42
C ASP A 71 -2.86 10.75 -4.33
N ALA A 72 -2.65 12.06 -4.32
CA ALA A 72 -3.24 12.98 -3.35
C ALA A 72 -4.76 13.18 -3.52
N THR A 73 -5.35 12.68 -4.62
CA THR A 73 -6.81 12.74 -4.84
C THR A 73 -7.55 11.60 -4.14
N LYS A 74 -6.82 10.57 -3.68
CA LYS A 74 -7.38 9.44 -2.92
C LYS A 74 -7.59 9.82 -1.46
N GLU A 75 -8.48 9.11 -0.79
CA GLU A 75 -8.72 9.32 0.64
C GLU A 75 -7.50 8.95 1.49
N ALA A 76 -7.22 9.78 2.50
CA ALA A 76 -5.97 9.75 3.25
C ALA A 76 -5.74 8.50 4.10
N ASP A 77 -6.77 7.69 4.36
CA ASP A 77 -6.69 6.46 5.13
C ASP A 77 -6.95 5.20 4.29
N HIS A 78 -6.91 5.35 2.96
CA HIS A 78 -7.22 4.26 2.04
C HIS A 78 -6.01 3.76 1.25
N ILE A 79 -5.91 2.44 1.15
CA ILE A 79 -5.02 1.75 0.22
C ILE A 79 -5.84 1.11 -0.89
N SER A 80 -5.33 1.23 -2.10
CA SER A 80 -5.94 0.68 -3.28
C SER A 80 -5.01 -0.31 -3.95
N VAL A 81 -5.52 -1.49 -4.27
CA VAL A 81 -4.82 -2.49 -5.09
C VAL A 81 -5.50 -2.53 -6.45
N GLN A 82 -4.71 -2.47 -7.52
CA GLN A 82 -5.20 -2.41 -8.89
C GLN A 82 -4.76 -3.60 -9.72
#